data_AF-A0A2I0T194-F1
#
_entry.id   AF-A0A2I0T194-F1
#
_cell.length_a   1.000
_cell.length_b   1.000
_cell.length_c   1.000
_cell.angle_alpha   90.00
_cell.angle_beta   90.00
_cell.angle_gamma   90.00
#
_symmetry.space_group_name_H-M   'P 1'
#
loop_
_entity.id
_entity.type
_entity.pdbx_description
1 polymer ?
#
loop_
_entity_poly.entity_id
_entity_poly.type
_entity_poly.pdbx_seq_one_letter_code
_entity_poly.pdbx_strand_id
1 'polypeptide(L)'
;MPDCLQKAFQTGTTARLDERIFTMCQVKNQPLVYLMLMTHPSLYRVDNLTDEGALNINDRTIPQPPILQLSVEKLSRDGAYLMDAGSVMFLWIGKNCGQNFISQVLGVPNYGSIPQNMTHLPELETAESMRTISFISWLREQRPFFPILYIVK
;
A
#
# COMPACT_ATOMS: atom_id res chain seq x y z
N MET A 1 3.52 9.63 6.72
CA MET A 1 3.41 8.16 6.86
C MET A 1 3.88 7.79 8.25
N PRO A 2 3.16 6.91 8.98
CA PRO A 2 3.63 6.42 10.28
C PRO A 2 4.97 5.69 10.13
N ASP A 3 5.86 5.86 11.11
CA ASP A 3 7.19 5.26 11.11
C ASP A 3 7.10 3.75 10.87
N CYS A 4 7.66 3.31 9.75
CA CYS A 4 7.75 1.89 9.40
C CYS A 4 8.91 1.18 10.10
N LEU A 5 9.60 1.88 11.02
CA LEU A 5 10.62 1.25 11.84
C LEU A 5 9.98 0.15 12.67
N GLN A 6 10.60 -1.03 12.69
CA GLN A 6 10.10 -2.18 13.41
C GLN A 6 9.88 -1.85 14.89
N LYS A 7 8.60 -1.70 15.28
CA LYS A 7 8.16 -1.29 16.62
C LYS A 7 8.73 -2.16 17.75
N ALA A 8 9.18 -3.37 17.44
CA ALA A 8 9.89 -4.25 18.37
C ALA A 8 11.17 -3.60 18.94
N PHE A 9 11.94 -2.90 18.10
CA PHE A 9 13.27 -2.38 18.46
C PHE A 9 13.32 -0.86 18.66
N GLN A 10 12.20 -0.16 18.42
CA GLN A 10 12.12 1.28 18.64
C GLN A 10 12.30 1.61 20.13
N THR A 11 13.29 2.44 20.45
CA THR A 11 13.61 2.88 21.82
C THR A 11 12.79 4.09 22.28
N GLY A 12 12.11 4.78 21.35
CA GLY A 12 11.20 5.89 21.61
C GLY A 12 9.80 5.48 22.13
N THR A 13 9.09 6.44 22.72
CA THR A 13 7.95 6.29 23.65
C THR A 13 6.55 6.16 23.02
N THR A 14 6.37 5.51 21.86
CA THR A 14 5.06 5.51 21.18
C THR A 14 4.37 4.16 20.99
N ALA A 15 5.05 3.03 21.18
CA ALA A 15 4.42 1.71 21.04
C ALA A 15 3.83 1.23 22.38
N ARG A 16 2.55 0.85 22.38
CA ARG A 16 1.92 0.16 23.53
C ARG A 16 2.63 -1.17 23.79
N LEU A 17 2.64 -1.64 25.04
CA LEU A 17 3.31 -2.89 25.41
C LEU A 17 2.83 -4.07 24.55
N ASP A 18 1.52 -4.23 24.39
CA ASP A 18 0.93 -5.32 23.61
C ASP A 18 1.34 -5.27 22.14
N GLU A 19 1.41 -4.07 21.56
CA GLU A 19 1.82 -3.86 20.17
C GLU A 19 3.30 -4.21 19.97
N ARG A 20 4.15 -3.85 20.94
CA ARG A 20 5.56 -4.23 20.94
C ARG A 20 5.74 -5.73 21.04
N ILE A 21 5.06 -6.39 22.00
CA ILE A 21 5.12 -7.84 22.18
C ILE A 21 4.59 -8.55 20.93
N PHE A 22 3.47 -8.11 20.37
CA PHE A 22 2.93 -8.63 19.12
C PHE A 22 3.97 -8.55 17.99
N THR A 23 4.62 -7.39 17.83
CA THR A 23 5.66 -7.22 16.81
C THR A 23 6.86 -8.15 17.06
N MET A 24 7.29 -8.32 18.31
CA MET A 24 8.35 -9.29 18.66
C MET A 24 7.95 -10.74 18.33
N CYS A 25 6.70 -11.12 18.61
CA CYS A 25 6.18 -12.44 18.25
C CYS A 25 6.17 -12.66 16.73
N GLN A 26 5.82 -11.64 15.95
CA GLN A 26 5.87 -11.72 14.49
C GLN A 26 7.32 -11.93 14.02
N VAL A 27 8.28 -11.18 14.54
CA VAL A 27 9.69 -11.31 14.17
C VAL A 27 10.24 -12.70 14.46
N LYS A 28 9.80 -13.30 15.57
CA LYS A 28 10.23 -14.64 15.98
C LYS A 28 9.67 -15.76 15.10
N ASN A 29 8.45 -15.60 14.57
CA ASN A 29 7.70 -16.71 13.98
C ASN A 29 7.38 -16.54 12.47
N GLN A 30 7.58 -15.35 11.89
CA GLN A 30 7.26 -15.12 10.48
C GLN A 30 8.31 -15.76 9.55
N PRO A 31 7.88 -16.41 8.45
CA PRO A 31 8.77 -16.80 7.36
C PRO A 31 9.60 -15.61 6.86
N LEU A 32 10.83 -15.90 6.41
CA LEU A 32 11.80 -14.88 5.99
C LEU A 32 11.23 -13.87 4.98
N VAL A 33 10.48 -14.35 3.99
CA VAL A 33 9.89 -13.51 2.94
C VAL A 33 8.95 -12.43 3.50
N TYR A 34 8.15 -12.76 4.52
CA TYR A 34 7.22 -11.82 5.14
C TYR A 34 7.95 -10.92 6.16
N LEU A 35 8.94 -11.47 6.86
CA LEU A 35 9.78 -10.69 7.77
C LEU A 35 10.54 -9.59 7.03
N MET A 36 11.08 -9.88 5.85
CA MET A 36 11.76 -8.89 5.00
C MET A 36 10.84 -7.73 4.65
N LEU A 37 9.58 -8.02 4.28
CA LEU A 37 8.60 -6.99 3.94
C LEU A 37 8.15 -6.16 5.15
N MET A 38 8.10 -6.77 6.35
CA MET A 38 7.84 -6.05 7.60
C MET A 38 9.03 -5.18 8.04
N THR A 39 10.25 -5.59 7.71
CA THR A 39 11.49 -4.86 8.05
C THR A 39 11.72 -3.70 7.08
N HIS A 40 11.51 -3.95 5.79
CA HIS A 40 11.70 -3.01 4.71
C HIS A 40 10.50 -3.07 3.75
N PRO A 41 9.47 -2.26 4.00
CA PRO A 41 8.30 -2.19 3.14
C PRO A 41 8.64 -1.92 1.68
N SER A 42 7.84 -2.48 0.78
CA SER A 42 7.95 -2.15 -0.65
C SER A 42 7.05 -0.97 -0.97
N LEU A 43 7.59 0.02 -1.68
CA LEU A 43 6.87 1.24 -2.08
C LEU A 43 6.67 1.26 -3.59
N TYR A 44 5.45 1.52 -4.05
CA TYR A 44 5.07 1.56 -5.45
C TYR A 44 4.35 2.86 -5.75
N ARG A 45 4.61 3.45 -6.92
CA ARG A 45 3.75 4.51 -7.47
C ARG A 45 2.61 3.86 -8.24
N VAL A 46 1.37 4.27 -7.96
CA VAL A 46 0.17 3.62 -8.50
C VAL A 46 -0.77 4.55 -9.26
N ASP A 47 -0.50 5.86 -9.30
CA ASP A 47 -1.30 6.80 -10.10
C ASP A 47 -1.12 6.66 -11.62
N ASN A 48 -0.09 5.92 -12.05
CA ASN A 48 0.28 5.77 -13.45
C ASN A 48 0.59 4.30 -13.82
N LEU A 49 -0.18 3.35 -13.29
CA LEU A 49 -0.03 1.93 -13.64
C LEU A 49 -0.28 1.70 -15.13
N THR A 50 0.62 0.95 -15.76
CA THR A 50 0.55 0.55 -17.17
C THR A 50 0.50 -0.97 -17.29
N ASP A 51 0.07 -1.44 -18.46
CA ASP A 51 0.07 -2.87 -18.80
C ASP A 51 1.44 -3.32 -19.38
N GLU A 52 2.39 -2.38 -19.52
CA GLU A 52 3.75 -2.69 -19.98
C GLU A 52 4.49 -3.53 -18.93
N GLY A 53 4.94 -4.73 -19.33
CA GLY A 53 5.57 -5.67 -18.40
C GLY A 53 4.61 -6.30 -17.39
N ALA A 54 3.29 -6.14 -17.58
CA ALA A 54 2.29 -6.77 -16.73
C ALA A 54 2.32 -8.29 -16.85
N LEU A 55 1.97 -8.97 -15.75
CA LEU A 55 1.79 -10.41 -15.73
C LEU A 55 0.37 -10.75 -16.20
N ASN A 56 0.23 -11.80 -17.01
CA ASN A 56 -1.07 -12.33 -17.39
C ASN A 56 -1.29 -13.66 -16.67
N ILE A 57 -2.11 -13.66 -15.63
CA ILE A 57 -2.38 -14.82 -14.78
C ILE A 57 -3.89 -15.02 -14.69
N ASN A 58 -4.39 -16.22 -15.05
CA ASN A 58 -5.82 -16.56 -14.96
C ASN A 58 -6.74 -15.51 -15.60
N ASP A 59 -6.42 -15.07 -16.82
CA ASP A 59 -7.13 -14.02 -17.57
C ASP A 59 -7.16 -12.63 -16.90
N ARG A 60 -6.31 -12.39 -15.89
CA ARG A 60 -6.09 -11.08 -15.26
C ARG A 60 -4.76 -10.50 -15.70
N THR A 61 -4.78 -9.26 -16.16
CA THR A 61 -3.58 -8.45 -16.41
C THR A 61 -3.20 -7.71 -15.14
N ILE A 62 -2.02 -8.00 -14.61
CA ILE A 62 -1.54 -7.50 -13.31
C ILE A 62 -0.34 -6.58 -13.56
N PRO A 63 -0.50 -5.26 -13.39
CA PRO A 63 0.59 -4.30 -13.53
C PRO A 63 1.79 -4.64 -12.64
N GLN A 64 3.00 -4.32 -13.10
CA GLN A 64 4.25 -4.54 -12.37
C GLN A 64 5.04 -3.22 -12.23
N PRO A 65 4.57 -2.28 -11.38
CA PRO A 65 5.29 -1.03 -11.14
C PRO A 65 6.65 -1.30 -10.47
N PRO A 66 7.67 -0.46 -10.73
CA PRO A 66 8.97 -0.61 -10.08
C PRO A 66 8.89 -0.32 -8.58
N ILE A 67 9.69 -1.05 -7.79
CA ILE A 67 9.85 -0.78 -6.36
C ILE A 67 10.69 0.48 -6.18
N LEU A 68 10.17 1.43 -5.40
CA LEU A 68 10.82 2.68 -5.04
C LEU A 68 11.56 2.55 -3.71
N GLN A 69 12.62 3.33 -3.56
CA GLN A 69 13.33 3.47 -2.29
C GLN A 69 12.45 4.16 -1.24
N LEU A 70 12.57 3.73 0.02
CA LEU A 70 11.87 4.32 1.16
C LEU A 70 12.49 5.67 1.57
N SER A 71 12.25 6.69 0.76
CA SER A 71 12.65 8.07 1.02
C SER A 71 11.48 9.01 0.75
N VAL A 72 11.36 10.06 1.56
CA VAL A 72 10.36 11.13 1.36
C VAL A 72 10.54 11.80 -0.01
N GLU A 73 11.76 11.82 -0.55
CA GLU A 73 12.05 12.36 -1.89
C GLU A 73 11.32 11.59 -3.01
N LYS A 74 10.94 10.34 -2.78
CA LYS A 74 10.17 9.54 -3.75
C LYS A 74 8.66 9.82 -3.68
N LEU A 75 8.18 10.47 -2.62
CA LEU A 75 6.77 10.80 -2.41
C LEU A 75 6.46 12.21 -2.92
N SER A 76 6.13 12.31 -4.21
CA SER A 76 5.62 13.56 -4.78
C SER A 76 4.20 13.85 -4.29
N ARG A 77 3.88 15.12 -4.06
CA ARG A 77 2.52 15.57 -3.73
C ARG A 77 1.53 15.37 -4.88
N ASP A 78 2.03 15.14 -6.09
CA ASP A 78 1.19 15.02 -7.30
C ASP A 78 0.87 13.55 -7.65
N GLY A 79 1.30 12.59 -6.82
CA GLY A 79 1.13 11.14 -7.08
C GLY A 79 0.32 10.39 -6.02
N ALA A 80 0.08 9.11 -6.29
CA ALA A 80 -0.48 8.16 -5.34
C ALA A 80 0.47 6.97 -5.18
N TYR A 81 0.66 6.53 -3.94
CA TYR A 81 1.71 5.57 -3.61
C TYR A 81 1.17 4.47 -2.71
N LEU A 82 1.37 3.22 -3.13
CA LEU A 82 1.07 2.05 -2.32
C LEU A 82 2.34 1.59 -1.60
N MET A 83 2.28 1.54 -0.29
CA MET A 83 3.30 0.91 0.55
C MET A 83 2.76 -0.42 1.06
N ASP A 84 3.43 -1.51 0.71
CA ASP A 84 3.17 -2.83 1.28
C ASP A 84 4.15 -3.10 2.43
N ALA A 85 3.65 -3.06 3.66
CA ALA A 85 4.42 -3.20 4.89
C ALA A 85 4.19 -4.56 5.58
N GLY A 86 3.87 -5.59 4.79
CA GLY A 86 3.64 -6.94 5.31
C GLY A 86 2.23 -7.08 5.85
N SER A 87 2.01 -6.89 7.15
CA SER A 87 0.67 -7.09 7.75
C SER A 87 -0.34 -5.99 7.41
N VAL A 88 0.11 -4.88 6.82
CA VAL A 88 -0.70 -3.71 6.49
C VAL A 88 -0.24 -3.09 5.16
N MET A 89 -1.18 -2.52 4.42
CA MET A 89 -0.92 -1.74 3.22
C MET A 89 -1.38 -0.30 3.43
N PHE A 90 -0.60 0.68 2.97
CA PHE A 90 -0.97 2.09 2.97
C PHE A 90 -1.04 2.61 1.54
N LEU A 91 -2.19 3.14 1.14
CA LEU A 91 -2.31 3.90 -0.09
C LEU A 91 -2.30 5.38 0.27
N TRP A 92 -1.14 6.02 0.14
CA TRP A 92 -0.98 7.45 0.39
C TRP A 92 -1.30 8.25 -0.87
N ILE A 93 -2.15 9.26 -0.70
CA ILE A 93 -2.60 10.15 -1.77
C ILE A 93 -1.96 11.51 -1.56
N GLY A 94 -1.17 11.97 -2.53
CA GLY A 94 -0.61 13.31 -2.50
C GLY A 94 -1.70 14.38 -2.61
N LYS A 95 -1.48 15.53 -1.93
CA LYS A 95 -2.44 16.66 -1.91
C LYS A 95 -2.85 17.17 -3.30
N ASN A 96 -1.96 17.06 -4.27
CA ASN A 96 -2.13 17.49 -5.65
C ASN A 96 -2.27 16.29 -6.60
N CYS A 97 -2.58 15.10 -6.08
CA CYS A 97 -2.77 13.90 -6.89
C CYS A 97 -3.78 14.18 -8.01
N GLY A 98 -3.47 13.67 -9.21
CA GLY A 98 -4.28 13.91 -10.40
C GLY A 98 -5.75 13.54 -10.18
N GLN A 99 -6.64 14.42 -10.62
CA GLN A 99 -8.10 14.24 -10.50
C GLN A 99 -8.59 12.93 -11.15
N ASN A 100 -7.88 12.44 -12.18
CA ASN A 100 -8.16 11.14 -12.79
C ASN A 100 -8.06 10.00 -11.78
N PHE A 101 -6.96 9.90 -11.03
CA PHE A 101 -6.80 8.84 -10.03
C PHE A 101 -7.85 8.96 -8.92
N ILE A 102 -8.10 10.18 -8.43
CA ILE A 102 -9.07 10.42 -7.35
C ILE A 102 -10.48 10.00 -7.78
N SER A 103 -10.91 10.35 -8.99
CA SER A 103 -12.25 10.02 -9.48
C SER A 103 -12.37 8.57 -9.94
N GLN A 104 -11.43 8.10 -10.77
CA GLN A 104 -11.51 6.79 -11.41
C GLN A 104 -11.12 5.64 -10.47
N VAL A 105 -10.33 5.87 -9.42
CA VAL A 105 -9.90 4.83 -8.47
C VAL A 105 -10.54 4.98 -7.10
N LEU A 106 -10.64 6.21 -6.56
CA LEU A 106 -11.22 6.43 -5.23
C LEU A 106 -12.72 6.74 -5.27
N GLY A 107 -13.30 7.01 -6.45
CA GLY A 107 -14.74 7.23 -6.60
C GLY A 107 -15.26 8.52 -5.97
N VAL A 108 -14.38 9.49 -5.70
CA VAL A 108 -14.75 10.76 -5.05
C VAL A 108 -14.44 11.95 -5.95
N PRO A 109 -15.17 13.07 -5.80
CA PRO A 109 -15.07 14.20 -6.73
C PRO A 109 -13.79 15.02 -6.60
N ASN A 110 -13.05 14.95 -5.47
CA ASN A 110 -11.80 15.67 -5.27
C ASN A 110 -11.06 15.16 -4.02
N TYR A 111 -9.82 15.62 -3.82
CA TYR A 111 -8.98 15.26 -2.67
C TYR A 111 -9.65 15.52 -1.32
N GLY A 112 -10.40 16.63 -1.19
CA GLY A 112 -11.11 17.00 0.03
C GLY A 112 -12.15 15.96 0.43
N SER A 113 -12.82 15.35 -0.54
CA SER A 113 -13.88 14.37 -0.36
C SER A 113 -13.41 12.95 0.01
N ILE A 114 -12.11 12.65 -0.03
CA ILE A 114 -11.58 11.34 0.40
C ILE A 114 -11.90 11.13 1.91
N PRO A 115 -12.56 10.04 2.33
CA PRO A 115 -12.86 9.80 3.75
C PRO A 115 -11.57 9.55 4.57
N GLN A 116 -11.54 9.99 5.83
CA GLN A 116 -10.34 9.84 6.68
C GLN A 116 -10.05 8.38 7.10
N ASN A 117 -11.08 7.54 7.18
CA ASN A 117 -10.98 6.15 7.66
C ASN A 117 -11.31 5.14 6.55
N MET A 118 -10.93 5.46 5.31
CA MET A 118 -11.22 4.60 4.16
C MET A 118 -10.25 3.40 4.16
N THR A 119 -10.79 2.19 4.16
CA THR A 119 -10.02 0.94 4.27
C THR A 119 -10.18 -0.03 3.10
N HIS A 120 -10.94 0.38 2.10
CA HIS A 120 -11.23 -0.41 0.90
C HIS A 120 -11.34 0.55 -0.28
N LEU A 121 -10.96 0.08 -1.47
CA LEU A 121 -11.25 0.78 -2.72
C LEU A 121 -12.69 0.46 -3.15
N PRO A 122 -13.42 1.43 -3.74
CA PRO A 122 -14.70 1.16 -4.35
C PRO A 122 -14.54 0.25 -5.57
N GLU A 123 -15.56 -0.57 -5.84
CA GLU A 123 -15.66 -1.32 -7.09
C GLU A 123 -16.15 -0.37 -8.17
N LEU A 124 -15.25 0.03 -9.07
CA LEU A 124 -15.53 0.94 -10.18
C LEU A 124 -15.16 0.26 -11.49
N GLU A 125 -16.02 0.37 -12.49
CA GLU A 125 -15.84 -0.19 -13.84
C GLU A 125 -14.93 0.70 -14.71
N THR A 126 -13.76 1.07 -14.17
CA THR A 126 -12.78 1.93 -14.84
C THR A 126 -11.47 1.18 -15.00
N ALA A 127 -10.71 1.48 -16.05
CA ALA A 127 -9.45 0.79 -16.31
C ALA A 127 -8.44 1.01 -15.17
N GLU A 128 -8.37 2.22 -14.62
CA GLU A 128 -7.48 2.59 -13.53
C GLU A 128 -7.85 1.87 -12.23
N SER A 129 -9.14 1.76 -11.91
CA SER A 129 -9.59 1.03 -10.73
C SER A 129 -9.26 -0.45 -10.85
N MET A 130 -9.62 -1.08 -11.98
CA MET A 130 -9.36 -2.49 -12.23
C MET A 130 -7.88 -2.82 -12.16
N ARG A 131 -7.00 -1.99 -12.73
CA ARG A 131 -5.53 -2.16 -12.63
C ARG A 131 -5.04 -2.06 -11.19
N THR A 132 -5.50 -1.05 -10.45
CA THR A 132 -5.09 -0.83 -9.06
C THR A 132 -5.55 -1.97 -8.16
N ILE A 133 -6.82 -2.38 -8.29
CA ILE A 133 -7.40 -3.51 -7.54
C ILE A 133 -6.68 -4.81 -7.90
N SER A 134 -6.41 -5.08 -9.19
CA SER A 134 -5.70 -6.28 -9.62
C SER A 134 -4.30 -6.36 -9.03
N PHE A 135 -3.57 -5.25 -9.03
CA PHE A 135 -2.23 -5.18 -8.41
C PHE A 135 -2.29 -5.43 -6.89
N ILE A 136 -3.21 -4.78 -6.17
CA ILE A 136 -3.37 -4.98 -4.73
C ILE A 136 -3.83 -6.42 -4.40
N SER A 137 -4.74 -6.98 -5.20
CA SER A 137 -5.19 -8.37 -5.05
C SER A 137 -4.03 -9.34 -5.23
N TRP A 138 -3.23 -9.15 -6.27
CA TRP A 138 -2.06 -9.98 -6.53
C TRP A 138 -1.05 -9.95 -5.37
N LEU A 139 -0.77 -8.77 -4.80
CA LEU A 139 0.07 -8.65 -3.60
C LEU A 139 -0.52 -9.38 -2.37
N ARG A 140 -1.85 -9.34 -2.21
CA ARG A 140 -2.55 -10.08 -1.14
C ARG A 140 -2.48 -11.59 -1.33
N GLU A 141 -2.57 -12.07 -2.57
CA GLU A 141 -2.50 -13.49 -2.91
C GLU A 141 -1.12 -14.12 -2.63
N GLN A 142 -0.05 -13.31 -2.50
CA GLN A 142 1.30 -13.80 -2.18
C GLN A 142 1.48 -14.26 -0.72
N ARG A 143 0.44 -14.19 0.12
CA ARG A 143 0.53 -14.42 1.56
C ARG A 143 -0.75 -15.04 2.15
N PRO A 144 -0.61 -15.81 3.24
CA PRO A 144 -1.74 -16.54 3.84
C PRO A 144 -2.66 -15.66 4.70
N PHE A 145 -2.30 -14.40 4.93
CA PHE A 145 -3.10 -13.43 5.69
C PHE A 145 -3.56 -12.29 4.78
N PHE A 146 -4.58 -11.54 5.21
CA PHE A 146 -5.16 -10.44 4.44
C PHE A 146 -4.80 -9.08 5.05
N PRO A 147 -3.85 -8.34 4.46
CA PRO A 147 -3.50 -7.02 4.94
C PRO A 147 -4.58 -5.99 4.69
N ILE A 148 -4.92 -5.30 5.77
CA ILE A 148 -5.83 -4.17 5.75
C ILE A 148 -5.17 -3.07 4.91
N LEU A 149 -5.92 -2.54 3.96
CA LEU A 149 -5.53 -1.36 3.20
C LEU A 149 -6.01 -0.13 3.99
N TYR A 150 -5.15 0.86 4.17
CA TYR A 150 -5.53 2.17 4.70
C TYR A 150 -5.26 3.22 3.63
N ILE A 151 -6.28 3.99 3.25
CA ILE A 151 -6.10 5.14 2.37
C ILE A 151 -5.80 6.36 3.23
N VAL A 152 -4.66 7.01 2.98
CA VAL A 152 -4.11 8.09 3.79
C VAL A 152 -3.91 9.33 2.94
N LYS A 153 -4.21 10.50 3.52
CA LYS A 153 -3.97 11.84 2.95
C LYS A 153 -2.74 12.47 3.61
#